data_AF-A0A2V6TK51-F1
#
_entry.id   AF-A0A2V6TK51-F1
#
_cell.length_a   1.000
_cell.length_b   1.000
_cell.length_c   1.000
_cell.angle_alpha   90.00
_cell.angle_beta   90.00
_cell.angle_gamma   90.00
#
_symmetry.space_group_name_H-M   'P 1'
#
loop_
_entity.id
_entity.type
_entity.pdbx_description
1 polymer ?
#
loop_
_entity_poly.entity_id
_entity_poly.type
_entity_poly.pdbx_seq_one_letter_code
_entity_poly.pdbx_strand_id
1 'polypeptide(L)'
;MVVDSAPAPDRADAFNRVEKLRDPSHVRAMPADEHKSLYAKAGLPEPRLTWYRLESEMEALIARSFPNPGDDDKIRALFRASLADDALGIQTRLEDGKIHYGFPVAVLVADR
;
A
#
# COMPACT_ATOMS: atom_id res chain seq x y z
N MET A 1 -19.22 -1.14 0.58
CA MET A 1 -18.07 -0.27 0.29
C MET A 1 -16.83 -0.94 0.85
N VAL A 2 -15.75 -0.96 0.09
CA VAL A 2 -14.41 -1.39 0.54
C VAL A 2 -13.47 -0.23 0.33
N VAL A 3 -12.63 0.05 1.33
CA VAL A 3 -11.54 1.02 1.26
C VAL A 3 -10.29 0.28 1.70
N ASP A 4 -9.33 0.10 0.80
CA ASP A 4 -8.12 -0.63 1.09
C ASP A 4 -6.94 -0.12 0.25
N SER A 5 -5.73 -0.39 0.72
CA SER A 5 -4.55 -0.27 -0.13
C SER A 5 -4.67 -1.26 -1.29
N ALA A 6 -4.59 -0.75 -2.51
CA ALA A 6 -4.71 -1.52 -3.73
C ALA A 6 -3.48 -1.26 -4.62
N PRO A 7 -2.37 -1.97 -4.39
CA PRO A 7 -1.16 -1.79 -5.18
C PRO A 7 -1.38 -2.20 -6.64
N ALA A 8 -0.59 -1.61 -7.54
CA ALA A 8 -0.55 -2.06 -8.92
C ALA A 8 -0.12 -3.53 -8.99
N PRO A 9 -0.67 -4.35 -9.91
CA PRO A 9 -0.39 -5.80 -9.95
C PRO A 9 1.10 -6.15 -10.01
N ASP A 10 1.89 -5.38 -10.76
CA ASP A 10 3.34 -5.56 -10.92
C ASP A 10 4.16 -5.17 -9.68
N ARG A 11 3.56 -4.40 -8.75
CA ARG A 11 4.19 -3.93 -7.50
C ARG A 11 3.61 -4.58 -6.25
N ALA A 12 2.53 -5.35 -6.38
CA ALA A 12 1.78 -5.92 -5.26
C ALA A 12 2.66 -6.78 -4.34
N ASP A 13 3.56 -7.59 -4.89
CA ASP A 13 4.45 -8.43 -4.08
C ASP A 13 5.46 -7.59 -3.28
N ALA A 14 6.01 -6.54 -3.89
CA ALA A 14 6.94 -5.64 -3.20
C ALA A 14 6.24 -4.84 -2.10
N PHE A 15 5.05 -4.31 -2.40
CA PHE A 15 4.20 -3.62 -1.45
C PHE A 15 3.85 -4.52 -0.24
N ASN A 16 3.40 -5.75 -0.50
CA ASN A 16 3.02 -6.67 0.57
C ASN A 16 4.22 -7.11 1.43
N ARG A 17 5.41 -7.25 0.84
CA ARG A 17 6.63 -7.53 1.61
C ARG A 17 6.96 -6.38 2.56
N VAL A 18 6.91 -5.13 2.13
CA VAL A 18 7.21 -3.99 3.02
C VAL A 18 6.13 -3.80 4.08
N GLU A 19 4.86 -3.98 3.75
CA GLU A 19 3.76 -3.94 4.74
C GLU A 19 3.87 -5.03 5.79
N LYS A 20 4.36 -6.23 5.42
CA LYS A 20 4.60 -7.32 6.38
C LYS A 20 5.75 -7.01 7.36
N LEU A 21 6.78 -6.31 6.89
CA LEU A 21 7.85 -5.83 7.76
C LEU A 21 7.35 -4.73 8.70
N ARG A 22 6.47 -3.85 8.19
CA ARG A 22 5.84 -2.77 8.95
C ARG A 22 4.94 -3.30 10.07
N ASP A 23 4.12 -4.28 9.74
CA ASP A 23 3.15 -4.88 10.64
C ASP A 23 3.09 -6.41 10.37
N PRO A 24 3.65 -7.23 11.27
CA PRO A 24 3.63 -8.69 11.12
C PRO A 24 2.22 -9.29 11.04
N SER A 25 1.18 -8.55 11.46
CA SER A 25 -0.22 -8.99 11.31
C SER A 25 -0.75 -8.81 9.88
N HIS A 26 -0.07 -8.03 9.03
CA HIS A 26 -0.47 -7.80 7.64
C HIS A 26 -0.64 -9.12 6.89
N VAL A 27 -1.81 -9.32 6.26
CA VAL A 27 -2.08 -10.52 5.48
C VAL A 27 -1.73 -10.27 4.02
N ARG A 28 -2.51 -9.44 3.33
CA ARG A 28 -2.26 -9.02 1.96
C ARG A 28 -3.15 -7.84 1.57
N ALA A 29 -2.55 -6.84 0.93
CA ALA A 29 -3.23 -5.82 0.14
C ALA A 29 -3.42 -6.33 -1.29
N MET A 30 -4.65 -6.35 -1.78
CA MET A 30 -5.00 -6.91 -3.08
C MET A 30 -5.09 -5.82 -4.17
N PRO A 31 -4.63 -6.08 -5.40
CA PRO A 31 -4.95 -5.24 -6.55
C PRO A 31 -6.47 -5.04 -6.74
N ALA A 32 -6.86 -3.97 -7.42
CA ALA A 32 -8.28 -3.63 -7.60
C ALA A 32 -9.10 -4.70 -8.35
N ASP A 33 -8.52 -5.39 -9.33
CA ASP A 33 -9.23 -6.44 -10.07
C ASP A 33 -9.52 -7.68 -9.22
N GLU A 34 -8.68 -7.94 -8.22
CA GLU A 34 -8.94 -8.99 -7.24
C GLU A 34 -10.11 -8.60 -6.33
N HIS A 35 -10.21 -7.33 -5.94
CA HIS A 35 -11.37 -6.81 -5.22
C HIS A 35 -12.66 -6.89 -6.06
N LYS A 36 -12.62 -6.50 -7.34
CA LYS A 36 -13.77 -6.64 -8.25
C LYS A 36 -14.24 -8.09 -8.36
N SER A 37 -13.30 -9.03 -8.40
CA SER A 37 -13.60 -10.46 -8.41
C SER A 37 -14.33 -10.91 -7.14
N LEU A 38 -14.02 -10.33 -5.98
CA LEU A 38 -14.75 -10.60 -4.73
C LEU A 38 -16.17 -10.04 -4.75
N TYR A 39 -16.40 -8.85 -5.33
CA TYR A 39 -17.74 -8.31 -5.52
C TYR A 39 -18.59 -9.25 -6.37
N ALA A 40 -18.07 -9.70 -7.51
CA ALA A 40 -18.75 -10.65 -8.38
C ALA A 40 -19.06 -11.98 -7.66
N LYS A 41 -18.10 -12.54 -6.91
CA LYS A 41 -18.30 -13.76 -6.11
C LYS A 41 -19.36 -13.59 -5.02
N ALA A 42 -19.52 -12.38 -4.49
CA ALA A 42 -20.55 -12.04 -3.50
C ALA A 42 -21.92 -11.72 -4.11
N GLY A 43 -22.07 -11.78 -5.44
CA GLY A 43 -23.32 -11.43 -6.14
C GLY A 43 -23.60 -9.93 -6.18
N LEU A 44 -22.58 -9.08 -5.98
CA LEU A 44 -22.69 -7.63 -6.08
C LEU A 44 -22.39 -7.15 -7.50
N PRO A 45 -22.98 -6.03 -7.95
CA PRO A 45 -22.63 -5.45 -9.24
C PRO A 45 -21.19 -4.93 -9.25
N GLU A 46 -20.65 -4.67 -10.45
CA GLU A 46 -19.31 -4.12 -10.59
C GLU A 46 -19.20 -2.79 -9.82
N PRO A 47 -18.24 -2.64 -8.90
CA PRO A 47 -18.14 -1.44 -8.09
C PRO A 47 -17.65 -0.25 -8.91
N ARG A 48 -18.21 0.93 -8.65
CA ARG A 48 -17.57 2.19 -8.97
C ARG A 48 -16.30 2.34 -8.15
N LEU A 49 -15.23 2.73 -8.83
CA LEU A 49 -13.90 2.83 -8.28
C LEU A 49 -13.44 4.30 -8.26
N THR A 50 -12.92 4.75 -7.13
CA THR A 50 -12.13 5.99 -7.06
C THR A 50 -10.84 5.73 -6.30
N TRP A 51 -9.84 6.56 -6.56
CA TRP A 51 -8.50 6.40 -6.04
C TRP A 51 -8.03 7.65 -5.33
N TYR A 52 -7.16 7.47 -4.35
CA TYR A 52 -6.37 8.55 -3.81
C TYR A 52 -5.02 8.02 -3.31
N ARG A 53 -4.09 8.94 -3.09
CA ARG A 53 -2.82 8.66 -2.42
C ARG A 53 -2.95 9.05 -0.96
N LEU A 54 -2.75 8.09 -0.06
CA LEU A 54 -2.63 8.39 1.36
C LEU A 54 -1.20 8.85 1.63
N GLU A 55 -1.01 10.16 1.63
CA GLU A 55 0.29 10.81 1.77
C GLU A 55 0.81 10.77 3.22
N SER A 56 2.09 10.43 3.38
CA SER A 56 2.77 10.49 4.68
C SER A 56 4.29 10.57 4.50
N GLU A 57 5.00 10.57 5.64
CA GLU A 57 6.45 10.57 5.72
C GLU A 57 6.93 9.24 6.34
N MET A 58 8.07 8.73 5.87
CA MET A 58 8.59 7.39 6.19
C MET A 58 8.85 7.17 7.68
N GLU A 59 9.55 8.07 8.37
CA GLU A 59 9.83 7.90 9.80
C GLU A 59 8.54 8.04 10.63
N ALA A 60 7.61 8.90 10.23
CA ALA A 60 6.27 8.97 10.82
C ALA A 60 5.46 7.68 10.61
N LEU A 61 5.66 6.95 9.50
CA LEU A 61 5.08 5.62 9.27
C LEU A 61 5.70 4.60 10.23
N ILE A 62 7.03 4.53 10.31
CA ILE A 62 7.74 3.58 11.18
C ILE A 62 7.34 3.81 12.64
N ALA A 63 7.26 5.06 13.10
CA ALA A 63 6.90 5.41 14.47
C ALA A 63 5.51 4.93 14.92
N ARG A 64 4.56 4.74 13.98
CA ARG A 64 3.20 4.23 14.26
C ARG A 64 2.99 2.76 13.87
N SER A 65 4.07 2.07 13.54
CA SER A 65 4.05 0.69 13.06
C SER A 65 4.49 -0.29 14.14
N PHE A 66 4.41 -1.60 13.84
CA PHE A 66 4.75 -2.67 14.78
C PHE A 66 5.83 -3.61 14.23
N PRO A 67 6.96 -3.08 13.71
CA PRO A 67 8.00 -3.92 13.14
C PRO A 67 8.62 -4.84 14.20
N ASN A 68 9.08 -6.03 13.79
CA ASN A 68 9.93 -6.84 14.66
C ASN A 68 11.28 -6.12 14.86
N PRO A 69 12.06 -6.49 15.89
CA PRO A 69 13.40 -5.92 16.09
C PRO A 69 14.26 -5.99 14.82
N GLY A 70 14.70 -4.82 14.32
CA GLY A 70 15.54 -4.68 13.12
C GLY A 70 14.80 -4.66 11.79
N ASP A 71 13.48 -4.85 11.75
CA ASP A 71 12.70 -4.70 10.52
C ASP A 71 12.52 -3.21 10.14
N ASP A 72 12.63 -2.29 11.10
CA ASP A 72 12.61 -0.85 10.87
C ASP A 72 13.76 -0.40 9.94
N ASP A 73 14.97 -0.91 10.14
CA ASP A 73 16.10 -0.63 9.26
C ASP A 73 15.93 -1.21 7.85
N LYS A 74 15.28 -2.39 7.74
CA LYS A 74 14.94 -2.98 6.43
C LYS A 74 13.91 -2.12 5.70
N ILE A 75 12.90 -1.61 6.42
CA ILE A 75 11.91 -0.68 5.84
C ILE A 75 12.61 0.58 5.34
N ARG A 76 13.49 1.21 6.13
CA ARG A 76 14.26 2.39 5.70
C ARG A 76 15.08 2.11 4.45
N ALA A 77 15.74 0.96 4.37
CA ALA A 77 16.52 0.57 3.20
C ALA A 77 15.65 0.40 1.95
N LEU A 78 14.47 -0.23 2.07
CA LEU A 78 13.53 -0.42 0.96
C LEU A 78 12.95 0.92 0.46
N PHE A 79 12.57 1.81 1.36
CA PHE A 79 12.09 3.15 0.99
C PHE A 79 13.18 3.97 0.29
N ARG A 80 14.42 3.93 0.78
CA ARG A 80 15.56 4.58 0.12
C ARG A 80 15.84 4.01 -1.27
N ALA A 81 15.78 2.69 -1.43
CA ALA A 81 15.95 2.05 -2.74
C ALA A 81 14.83 2.46 -3.71
N SER A 82 13.59 2.54 -3.22
CA SER A 82 12.42 2.93 -4.02
C SER A 82 12.52 4.36 -4.59
N LEU A 83 13.35 5.25 -4.02
CA LEU A 83 13.59 6.57 -4.60
C LEU A 83 14.16 6.51 -6.03
N ALA A 84 14.80 5.40 -6.43
CA ALA A 84 15.39 5.26 -7.75
C ALA A 84 14.37 4.89 -8.84
N ASP A 85 13.39 4.04 -8.53
CA ASP A 85 12.55 3.37 -9.54
C ASP A 85 11.09 3.15 -9.11
N ASP A 86 10.67 3.67 -7.95
CA ASP A 86 9.38 3.41 -7.32
C ASP A 86 9.02 1.91 -7.24
N ALA A 87 10.00 1.06 -6.93
CA ALA A 87 9.79 -0.39 -6.84
C ALA A 87 8.65 -0.82 -5.91
N LEU A 88 8.29 0.01 -4.92
CA LEU A 88 7.19 -0.24 -3.99
C LEU A 88 5.82 0.22 -4.54
N GLY A 89 5.79 1.04 -5.61
CA GLY A 89 4.56 1.57 -6.20
C GLY A 89 3.85 2.63 -5.34
N ILE A 90 4.60 3.29 -4.45
CA ILE A 90 4.07 4.24 -3.45
C ILE A 90 4.54 5.67 -3.73
N GLN A 91 5.11 5.94 -4.90
CA GLN A 91 5.60 7.27 -5.31
C GLN A 91 6.54 7.89 -4.28
N THR A 92 7.55 7.11 -3.86
CA THR A 92 8.58 7.60 -2.93
C THR A 92 9.30 8.80 -3.50
N ARG A 93 9.45 9.85 -2.68
CA ARG A 93 10.07 11.12 -3.07
C ARG A 93 10.86 11.72 -1.92
N LEU A 94 11.97 12.38 -2.25
CA LEU A 94 12.81 13.08 -1.29
C LEU A 94 12.42 14.57 -1.28
N GLU A 95 11.85 15.03 -0.17
CA GLU A 95 11.37 16.40 0.03
C GLU A 95 11.96 16.92 1.35
N ASP A 96 12.66 18.06 1.32
CA ASP A 96 13.29 18.68 2.50
C ASP A 96 14.13 17.71 3.37
N GLY A 97 14.83 16.78 2.71
CA GLY A 97 15.67 15.78 3.37
C GLY A 97 14.91 14.60 3.99
N LYS A 98 13.60 14.49 3.78
CA LYS A 98 12.74 13.40 4.27
C LYS A 98 12.15 12.60 3.13
N ILE A 99 11.87 11.32 3.38
CA ILE A 99 11.27 10.44 2.37
C ILE A 99 9.75 10.46 2.58
N HIS A 100 9.05 11.03 1.60
CA HIS A 100 7.59 11.04 1.52
C HIS A 100 7.10 9.95 0.58
N TYR A 101 5.87 9.51 0.78
CA TYR A 101 5.22 8.48 -0.02
C TYR A 101 3.70 8.67 -0.01
N GLY A 102 3.03 8.04 -0.98
CA GLY A 102 1.58 7.94 -1.09
C GLY A 102 1.11 6.51 -1.31
N PHE A 103 0.50 5.88 -0.29
CA PHE A 103 -0.09 4.55 -0.47
C PHE A 103 -1.24 4.60 -1.48
N PRO A 104 -1.31 3.67 -2.44
CA PRO A 104 -2.39 3.64 -3.43
C PRO A 104 -3.66 3.10 -2.77
N VAL A 105 -4.60 3.97 -2.43
CA VAL A 105 -5.87 3.56 -1.82
C VAL A 105 -6.95 3.52 -2.88
N ALA A 106 -7.66 2.39 -2.96
CA ALA A 106 -8.88 2.24 -3.73
C ALA A 106 -10.10 2.35 -2.82
N VAL A 107 -11.12 3.06 -3.31
CA VAL A 107 -12.46 3.08 -2.74
C VAL A 107 -13.41 2.43 -3.75
N LEU A 108 -13.96 1.27 -3.38
CA LEU A 108 -14.87 0.48 -4.20
C LEU A 108 -16.29 0.56 -3.63
N VAL A 109 -17.25 1.04 -4.42
CA VAL A 109 -18.65 1.19 -4.02
C VAL A 109 -19.54 0.53 -5.05
N ALA A 110 -20.35 -0.43 -4.62
CA ALA A 110 -21.43 -1.01 -5.41
C ALA A 110 -22.76 -0.63 -4.76
N ASP A 111 -23.71 -0.19 -5.56
CA ASP A 111 -25.10 -0.02 -5.14
C ASP A 111 -25.78 -1.39 -5.03
N ARG A 112 -26.82 -1.46 -4.19
CA ARG A 112 -27.61 -2.69 -3.99
C ARG A 112 -28.69 -2.83 -5.06
#